data_AF-A0A842JDP1-F1
#
_entry.id   AF-A0A842JDP1-F1
#
_cell.length_a   1.000
_cell.length_b   1.000
_cell.length_c   1.000
_cell.angle_alpha   90.00
_cell.angle_beta   90.00
_cell.angle_gamma   90.00
#
_symmetry.space_group_name_H-M   'P 1'
#
loop_
_entity.id
_entity.type
_entity.pdbx_description
1 polymer ?
#
loop_
_entity_poly.entity_id
_entity_poly.type
_entity_poly.pdbx_seq_one_letter_code
_entity_poly.pdbx_strand_id
1 'polypeptide(L)'
;MHNIRTLPAPSPARAALAIVLTLLLAFSTLAPAAYAEPSPKADASIEKPLNLNAQAQSSDTIVTTWSFVAGAQTYEVYRSTSEPGPYELIGISTSTEFVDVGLVPNTTYYYRVVAVDGSGNRSDMSDTAWATTLDKLYQLFYYRNYDSGDTTSAFGGELREGQTLHLSDIASVGPGGGVGADWTRPGYQFVGWEDTATGAVYQAGEAFAMPFGGTSLRALWAARYTVTYDGNGADGGTVPTDANNYAAGDPVTVASDEPTKTGYTFAGWTLENDGSVHRAGDTFAMPDGGALLTARWAPQADAHQNALALDNDDLLAGDDVAFLATGHRQDEPGTVDGETRYVPVSWTIGSTANGSFPAASPYRSNATMSEPGSYTVTATYAQERYVAGTGWQRTGATETLSQGFTVRARPVGPVDPVNPVNPTDPAGKQPPLVQVSKAGLPKTGDTAPFVVLGALAALGASGALVARRKLN
;
A
#
# COMPACT_ATOMS: atom_id res chain seq x y z
N MET A 1 -27.23 77.55 66.76
CA MET A 1 -28.39 78.00 65.97
C MET A 1 -29.39 76.85 65.93
N HIS A 2 -30.53 77.06 66.61
CA HIS A 2 -31.90 76.62 66.32
C HIS A 2 -32.17 75.11 66.11
N ASN A 3 -33.08 74.44 66.81
CA ASN A 3 -34.04 74.86 67.83
C ASN A 3 -34.44 73.68 68.74
N ILE A 4 -34.68 74.06 70.00
CA ILE A 4 -35.10 73.31 71.18
C ILE A 4 -36.63 73.09 71.17
N ARG A 5 -37.12 72.00 71.77
CA ARG A 5 -38.29 71.94 72.69
C ARG A 5 -38.57 70.48 73.12
N THR A 6 -38.03 70.01 74.25
CA THR A 6 -38.53 70.08 75.67
C THR A 6 -39.69 69.14 76.00
N LEU A 7 -39.41 68.18 76.88
CA LEU A 7 -40.35 67.40 77.71
C LEU A 7 -41.08 68.30 78.73
N PRO A 8 -42.19 67.83 79.33
CA PRO A 8 -42.10 67.52 80.76
C PRO A 8 -42.87 66.26 81.23
N ALA A 9 -42.43 65.72 82.36
CA ALA A 9 -43.06 64.71 83.21
C ALA A 9 -44.17 65.34 84.10
N PRO A 10 -44.63 64.72 85.21
CA PRO A 10 -45.24 63.40 85.47
C PRO A 10 -46.67 63.57 86.08
N SER A 11 -47.39 62.48 86.38
CA SER A 11 -48.31 62.51 87.55
C SER A 11 -48.55 61.13 88.19
N PRO A 12 -48.65 61.07 89.54
CA PRO A 12 -48.94 59.88 90.31
C PRO A 12 -50.41 59.80 90.77
N ALA A 13 -50.80 58.60 91.20
CA ALA A 13 -51.72 58.31 92.30
C ALA A 13 -53.26 58.28 92.07
N ARG A 14 -53.83 57.19 92.61
CA ARG A 14 -55.16 57.03 93.26
C ARG A 14 -56.36 57.01 92.31
N ALA A 15 -57.42 56.22 92.51
CA ALA A 15 -57.84 55.20 93.47
C ALA A 15 -59.07 54.53 92.79
N ALA A 16 -59.41 53.27 93.03
CA ALA A 16 -60.47 52.95 93.97
C ALA A 16 -60.47 51.46 94.31
N LEU A 17 -60.48 51.20 95.61
CA LEU A 17 -60.63 49.92 96.28
C LEU A 17 -62.04 49.93 96.92
N ALA A 18 -62.86 48.90 96.67
CA ALA A 18 -64.04 48.55 97.47
C ALA A 18 -64.39 47.07 97.18
N ILE A 19 -63.78 46.11 97.87
CA ILE A 19 -64.27 45.44 99.09
C ILE A 19 -65.55 44.63 98.85
N VAL A 20 -65.44 43.30 98.82
CA VAL A 20 -66.18 42.44 99.78
C VAL A 20 -65.24 41.34 100.26
N LEU A 21 -65.05 41.34 101.57
CA LEU A 21 -64.21 40.47 102.38
C LEU A 21 -65.03 39.26 102.85
N THR A 22 -64.37 38.10 102.84
CA THR A 22 -64.58 36.88 103.66
C THR A 22 -65.83 36.01 103.49
N LEU A 23 -65.62 34.82 102.91
CA LEU A 23 -65.92 33.52 103.54
C LEU A 23 -64.91 32.49 102.98
N LEU A 24 -63.83 32.19 103.70
CA LEU A 24 -63.63 31.04 104.59
C LEU A 24 -63.10 29.78 103.89
N LEU A 25 -61.81 29.50 104.15
CA LEU A 25 -61.17 28.18 104.37
C LEU A 25 -61.45 27.02 103.39
N ALA A 26 -60.42 26.64 102.62
CA ALA A 26 -59.79 25.31 102.74
C ALA A 26 -58.55 25.17 101.84
N PHE A 27 -57.40 24.97 102.50
CA PHE A 27 -56.22 24.16 102.12
C PHE A 27 -55.71 24.16 100.67
N SER A 28 -54.46 24.58 100.45
CA SER A 28 -53.32 23.66 100.63
C SER A 28 -51.99 24.34 100.28
N THR A 29 -50.95 23.85 100.95
CA THR A 29 -49.59 24.34 101.20
C THR A 29 -48.64 24.34 100.00
N LEU A 30 -47.67 25.27 99.93
CA LEU A 30 -46.22 24.97 99.91
C LEU A 30 -45.33 26.25 99.79
N ALA A 31 -44.50 26.49 100.80
CA ALA A 31 -43.17 27.10 100.76
C ALA A 31 -42.47 26.69 102.08
N PRO A 32 -41.16 26.41 102.15
CA PRO A 32 -40.10 27.22 101.53
C PRO A 32 -39.02 26.40 100.78
N ALA A 33 -38.50 26.97 99.68
CA ALA A 33 -37.31 26.44 99.02
C ALA A 33 -36.07 26.77 99.85
N ALA A 34 -35.39 25.72 100.32
CA ALA A 34 -34.08 25.80 100.95
C ALA A 34 -33.03 26.26 99.94
N TYR A 35 -32.14 27.15 100.40
CA TYR A 35 -30.95 27.58 99.70
C TYR A 35 -29.95 26.42 99.71
N ALA A 36 -29.71 25.79 98.56
CA ALA A 36 -28.63 24.86 98.34
C ALA A 36 -27.42 25.63 97.79
N GLU A 37 -26.23 25.39 98.37
CA GLU A 37 -24.96 25.84 97.79
C GLU A 37 -24.83 25.33 96.34
N PRO A 38 -24.18 26.08 95.42
CA PRO A 38 -23.97 25.59 94.07
C PRO A 38 -23.10 24.32 94.12
N SER A 39 -23.69 23.19 93.77
CA SER A 39 -22.97 21.96 93.47
C SER A 39 -21.79 22.26 92.55
N PRO A 40 -20.60 21.65 92.76
CA PRO A 40 -19.50 21.80 91.81
C PRO A 40 -20.02 21.39 90.44
N LYS A 41 -19.90 22.30 89.47
CA LYS A 41 -20.29 22.06 88.06
C LYS A 41 -19.60 20.76 87.65
N ALA A 42 -20.37 19.69 87.47
CA ALA A 42 -19.87 18.48 86.83
C ALA A 42 -19.22 18.94 85.53
N ASP A 43 -17.94 18.62 85.36
CA ASP A 43 -17.26 18.84 84.09
C ASP A 43 -18.09 18.13 83.04
N ALA A 44 -18.78 18.91 82.20
CA ALA A 44 -19.77 18.40 81.28
C ALA A 44 -19.01 17.73 80.13
N SER A 45 -18.65 16.47 80.33
CA SER A 45 -17.99 15.66 79.31
C SER A 45 -18.89 15.62 78.07
N ILE A 46 -18.39 16.13 76.96
CA ILE A 46 -19.07 16.09 75.67
C ILE A 46 -19.06 14.64 75.14
N GLU A 47 -20.21 14.16 74.69
CA GLU A 47 -20.38 12.78 74.19
C GLU A 47 -19.62 12.57 72.87
N LYS A 48 -19.13 11.35 72.63
CA LYS A 48 -18.49 11.02 71.34
C LYS A 48 -19.52 11.03 70.20
N PRO A 49 -19.13 11.41 68.97
CA PRO A 49 -19.98 11.25 67.80
C PRO A 49 -20.37 9.78 67.57
N LEU A 50 -21.65 9.53 67.26
CA LEU A 50 -22.20 8.21 66.96
C LEU A 50 -22.66 8.12 65.50
N ASN A 51 -22.89 6.88 65.04
CA ASN A 51 -23.33 6.57 63.67
C ASN A 51 -22.41 7.18 62.60
N LEU A 52 -21.09 7.19 62.85
CA LEU A 52 -20.13 7.59 61.84
C LEU A 52 -20.26 6.65 60.64
N ASN A 53 -20.46 7.25 59.47
CA ASN A 53 -20.53 6.54 58.21
C ASN A 53 -19.57 7.20 57.22
N ALA A 54 -18.95 6.40 56.36
CA ALA A 54 -18.10 6.85 55.27
C ALA A 54 -18.59 6.21 53.98
N GLN A 55 -18.75 7.01 52.92
CA GLN A 55 -19.14 6.53 51.59
C GLN A 55 -18.27 7.16 50.52
N ALA A 56 -17.67 6.34 49.66
CA ALA A 56 -16.98 6.82 48.48
C ALA A 56 -17.99 7.38 47.47
N GLN A 57 -17.74 8.61 47.02
CA GLN A 57 -18.54 9.29 45.99
C GLN A 57 -17.87 9.21 44.62
N SER A 58 -16.55 9.15 44.57
CA SER A 58 -15.75 9.10 43.33
C SER A 58 -14.45 8.32 43.56
N SER A 59 -13.55 8.35 42.58
CA SER A 59 -12.19 7.82 42.73
C SER A 59 -11.29 8.62 43.67
N ASP A 60 -11.70 9.81 44.08
CA ASP A 60 -10.86 10.72 44.88
C ASP A 60 -11.63 11.41 46.03
N THR A 61 -12.89 11.02 46.26
CA THR A 61 -13.76 11.67 47.23
C THR A 61 -14.49 10.67 48.11
N ILE A 62 -14.43 10.87 49.43
CA ILE A 62 -15.23 10.16 50.44
C ILE A 62 -16.01 11.20 51.25
N VAL A 63 -17.31 10.98 51.41
CA VAL A 63 -18.17 11.77 52.30
C VAL A 63 -18.34 11.01 53.60
N THR A 64 -18.08 11.70 54.71
CA THR A 64 -18.28 11.19 56.07
C THR A 64 -19.42 11.93 56.73
N THR A 65 -20.30 11.19 57.41
CA THR A 65 -21.46 11.74 58.13
C THR A 65 -21.58 11.12 59.51
N TRP A 66 -22.10 11.85 60.47
CA TRP A 66 -22.32 11.36 61.84
C TRP A 66 -23.57 12.00 62.45
N SER A 67 -23.97 11.53 63.63
CA SER A 67 -25.10 12.11 64.37
C SER A 67 -24.68 13.39 65.10
N PHE A 68 -25.57 14.39 65.15
CA PHE A 68 -25.37 15.62 65.90
C PHE A 68 -25.09 15.34 67.39
N VAL A 69 -24.04 15.97 67.92
CA VAL A 69 -23.66 15.91 69.33
C VAL A 69 -24.08 17.21 70.02
N ALA A 70 -24.96 17.09 71.03
CA ALA A 70 -25.40 18.26 71.79
C ALA A 70 -24.23 18.93 72.51
N GLY A 71 -24.12 20.26 72.37
CA GLY A 71 -23.03 21.05 72.96
C GLY A 71 -21.77 21.17 72.09
N ALA A 72 -21.64 20.38 71.01
CA ALA A 72 -20.57 20.52 70.05
C ALA A 72 -20.72 21.83 69.25
N GLN A 73 -19.60 22.53 69.03
CA GLN A 73 -19.50 23.67 68.11
C GLN A 73 -18.78 23.28 66.82
N THR A 74 -17.80 22.37 66.92
CA THR A 74 -17.06 21.85 65.78
C THR A 74 -16.80 20.35 65.94
N TYR A 75 -16.37 19.74 64.85
CA TYR A 75 -15.96 18.35 64.78
C TYR A 75 -14.60 18.25 64.12
N GLU A 76 -13.63 17.65 64.81
CA GLU A 76 -12.32 17.30 64.26
C GLU A 76 -12.41 15.95 63.55
N VAL A 77 -12.09 15.91 62.26
CA VAL A 77 -12.18 14.71 61.43
C VAL A 77 -10.78 14.15 61.19
N TYR A 78 -10.61 12.89 61.52
CA TYR A 78 -9.35 12.17 61.43
C TYR A 78 -9.40 11.08 60.37
N ARG A 79 -8.30 10.86 59.66
CA ARG A 79 -8.16 9.81 58.64
C ARG A 79 -6.90 8.97 58.85
N SER A 80 -6.98 7.69 58.48
CA SER A 80 -5.82 6.80 58.31
C SER A 80 -6.01 5.91 57.09
N THR A 81 -4.92 5.37 56.53
CA THR A 81 -4.96 4.24 55.58
C THR A 81 -4.86 2.89 56.28
N SER A 82 -4.79 2.87 57.62
CA SER A 82 -4.76 1.66 58.45
C SER A 82 -5.78 1.77 59.57
N GLU A 83 -6.61 0.75 59.77
CA GLU A 83 -7.59 0.70 60.86
C GLU A 83 -7.00 0.91 62.27
N PRO A 84 -5.86 0.29 62.64
CA PRO A 84 -5.21 0.59 63.93
C PRO A 84 -4.61 2.00 64.02
N GLY A 85 -4.54 2.73 62.91
CA GLY A 85 -3.88 4.04 62.81
C GLY A 85 -2.41 3.94 62.41
N PRO A 86 -1.64 5.03 62.56
CA PRO A 86 -2.02 6.29 63.21
C PRO A 86 -3.07 7.08 62.41
N TYR A 87 -3.91 7.83 63.12
CA TYR A 87 -4.92 8.72 62.54
C TYR A 87 -4.42 10.16 62.56
N GLU A 88 -4.56 10.86 61.44
CA GLU A 88 -4.15 12.26 61.27
C GLU A 88 -5.38 13.16 61.15
N LEU A 89 -5.31 14.36 61.74
CA LEU A 89 -6.37 15.37 61.61
C LEU A 89 -6.35 15.92 60.18
N ILE A 90 -7.45 15.73 59.44
CA ILE A 90 -7.57 16.18 58.04
C ILE A 90 -8.45 17.41 57.87
N GLY A 91 -9.25 17.75 58.90
CA GLY A 91 -10.07 18.96 58.84
C GLY A 91 -10.98 19.13 60.06
N ILE A 92 -11.66 20.28 60.08
CA ILE A 92 -12.63 20.65 61.09
C ILE A 92 -13.95 20.99 60.36
N SER A 93 -15.06 20.42 60.82
CA SER A 93 -16.40 20.73 60.31
C SER A 93 -17.26 21.40 61.38
N THR A 94 -18.12 22.33 60.96
CA THR A 94 -19.19 22.92 61.80
C THR A 94 -20.54 22.26 61.58
N SER A 95 -20.63 21.34 60.60
CA SER A 95 -21.80 20.50 60.34
C SER A 95 -21.51 19.05 60.74
N THR A 96 -22.51 18.18 60.60
CA THR A 96 -22.38 16.74 60.86
C THR A 96 -21.95 15.95 59.62
N GLU A 97 -21.16 16.60 58.76
CA GLU A 97 -20.68 16.06 57.50
C GLU A 97 -19.27 16.61 57.22
N PHE A 98 -18.43 15.80 56.57
CA PHE A 98 -17.15 16.23 56.02
C PHE A 98 -16.86 15.54 54.70
N VAL A 99 -16.47 16.33 53.70
CA VAL A 99 -16.12 15.87 52.36
C VAL A 99 -14.60 15.82 52.24
N ASP A 100 -14.04 14.62 52.18
CA ASP A 100 -12.62 14.38 52.00
C ASP A 100 -12.32 14.19 50.51
N VAL A 101 -11.50 15.07 49.92
CA VAL A 101 -11.21 15.13 48.47
C VAL A 101 -9.72 14.96 48.19
N GLY A 102 -9.36 14.63 46.95
CA GLY A 102 -7.96 14.44 46.54
C GLY A 102 -7.36 13.12 47.02
N LEU A 103 -8.20 12.12 47.28
CA LEU A 103 -7.80 10.78 47.71
C LEU A 103 -7.23 9.98 46.55
N VAL A 104 -6.34 9.04 46.87
CA VAL A 104 -5.83 8.06 45.89
C VAL A 104 -6.97 7.09 45.51
N PRO A 105 -7.19 6.81 44.20
CA PRO A 105 -8.16 5.82 43.73
C PRO A 105 -7.94 4.41 44.28
N ASN A 106 -9.01 3.62 44.37
CA ASN A 106 -9.01 2.24 44.85
C ASN A 106 -8.23 2.04 46.18
N THR A 107 -8.35 3.00 47.09
CA THR A 107 -7.63 3.00 48.37
C THR A 107 -8.63 3.08 49.52
N THR A 108 -8.48 2.20 50.51
CA THR A 108 -9.31 2.19 51.72
C THR A 108 -8.82 3.22 52.72
N TYR A 109 -9.73 4.07 53.17
CA TYR A 109 -9.49 5.06 54.22
C TYR A 109 -10.41 4.80 55.41
N TYR A 110 -9.87 5.00 56.60
CA TYR A 110 -10.53 4.84 57.89
C TYR A 110 -10.68 6.20 58.53
N TYR A 111 -11.86 6.47 59.11
CA TYR A 111 -12.21 7.76 59.68
C TYR A 111 -12.65 7.62 61.14
N ARG A 112 -12.33 8.66 61.91
CA ARG A 112 -12.83 8.89 63.26
C ARG A 112 -13.12 10.38 63.45
N VAL A 113 -14.08 10.70 64.30
CA VAL A 113 -14.51 12.08 64.54
C VAL A 113 -14.51 12.36 66.04
N VAL A 114 -14.05 13.56 66.40
CA VAL A 114 -14.10 14.10 67.77
C VAL A 114 -14.99 15.34 67.76
N ALA A 115 -16.02 15.38 68.60
CA ALA A 115 -16.78 16.59 68.86
C ALA A 115 -16.03 17.52 69.82
N VAL A 116 -16.05 18.83 69.54
CA VAL A 116 -15.40 19.88 70.32
C VAL A 116 -16.42 20.96 70.69
N ASP A 117 -16.50 21.32 71.98
CA ASP A 117 -17.44 22.34 72.46
C ASP A 117 -16.90 23.78 72.29
N GLY A 118 -17.70 24.78 72.68
CA GLY A 118 -17.32 26.19 72.57
C GLY A 118 -16.23 26.66 73.55
N SER A 119 -15.83 25.81 74.49
CA SER A 119 -14.73 26.03 75.43
C SER A 119 -13.45 25.29 75.02
N GLY A 120 -13.50 24.50 73.93
CA GLY A 120 -12.40 23.68 73.43
C GLY A 120 -12.29 22.29 74.08
N ASN A 121 -13.28 21.85 74.87
CA ASN A 121 -13.29 20.50 75.43
C ASN A 121 -13.58 19.47 74.33
N ARG A 122 -12.89 18.34 74.38
CA ARG A 122 -12.92 17.29 73.34
C ARG A 122 -13.58 16.03 73.89
N SER A 123 -14.39 15.38 73.06
CA SER A 123 -14.96 14.06 73.35
C SER A 123 -13.93 12.94 73.10
N ASP A 124 -14.29 11.71 73.50
CA ASP A 124 -13.66 10.52 72.95
C ASP A 124 -13.88 10.45 71.42
N MET A 125 -12.96 9.77 70.71
CA MET A 125 -13.17 9.49 69.29
C MET A 125 -14.39 8.61 69.06
N SER A 126 -15.11 8.86 67.96
CA SER A 126 -16.14 7.97 67.45
C SER A 126 -15.61 6.54 67.22
N ASP A 127 -16.54 5.60 67.03
CA ASP A 127 -16.18 4.31 66.41
C ASP A 127 -15.64 4.55 64.98
N THR A 128 -14.92 3.55 64.45
CA THR A 128 -14.27 3.69 63.14
C THR A 128 -15.27 3.43 62.02
N ALA A 129 -15.31 4.33 61.03
CA ALA A 129 -15.94 4.07 59.75
C ALA A 129 -14.87 3.98 58.65
N TRP A 130 -15.18 3.32 57.54
CA TRP A 130 -14.25 3.20 56.43
C TRP A 130 -14.98 3.16 55.10
N ALA A 131 -14.28 3.56 54.04
CA ALA A 131 -14.71 3.40 52.67
C ALA A 131 -13.49 3.26 51.75
N THR A 132 -13.67 2.60 50.61
CA THR A 132 -12.66 2.50 49.55
C THR A 132 -13.09 3.41 48.41
N THR A 133 -12.22 4.33 48.00
CA THR A 133 -12.45 5.15 46.80
C THR A 133 -12.66 4.29 45.56
N LEU A 134 -13.42 4.79 44.58
CA LEU A 134 -13.65 4.05 43.34
C LEU A 134 -12.37 3.96 42.48
N ASP A 135 -12.40 3.11 41.46
CA ASP A 135 -11.34 3.12 40.44
C ASP A 135 -11.37 4.43 39.64
N LYS A 136 -10.19 4.92 39.29
CA LYS A 136 -10.05 5.95 38.27
C LYS A 136 -9.83 5.27 36.92
N LEU A 137 -10.81 5.41 36.04
CA LEU A 137 -10.79 4.82 34.71
C LEU A 137 -10.50 5.89 33.65
N TYR A 138 -9.83 5.47 32.59
CA TYR A 138 -9.48 6.29 31.45
C TYR A 138 -10.08 5.71 30.17
N GLN A 139 -10.50 6.60 29.28
CA GLN A 139 -11.18 6.22 28.05
C GLN A 139 -10.17 5.87 26.96
N LEU A 140 -10.47 4.79 26.23
CA LEU A 140 -9.79 4.41 25.00
C LEU A 140 -10.74 4.63 23.82
N PHE A 141 -10.26 5.26 22.75
CA PHE A 141 -10.98 5.35 21.49
C PHE A 141 -10.14 4.75 20.35
N TYR A 142 -10.79 4.08 19.42
CA TYR A 142 -10.19 3.63 18.17
C TYR A 142 -10.68 4.52 17.02
N TYR A 143 -9.80 4.85 16.08
CA TYR A 143 -10.11 5.62 14.87
C TYR A 143 -9.77 4.81 13.63
N ARG A 144 -10.70 4.77 12.69
CA ARG A 144 -10.60 3.94 11.48
C ARG A 144 -9.55 4.45 10.48
N ASN A 145 -9.38 5.77 10.37
CA ASN A 145 -8.26 6.41 9.65
C ASN A 145 -8.06 5.92 8.20
N TYR A 146 -9.10 5.87 7.37
CA TYR A 146 -8.92 5.54 5.95
C TYR A 146 -8.16 6.63 5.21
N ASP A 147 -8.59 7.87 5.37
CA ASP A 147 -8.04 9.02 4.65
C ASP A 147 -7.91 10.22 5.59
N SER A 148 -7.17 11.23 5.13
CA SER A 148 -7.05 12.50 5.86
C SER A 148 -8.44 13.11 6.11
N GLY A 149 -8.83 13.17 7.39
CA GLY A 149 -10.13 13.71 7.81
C GLY A 149 -11.18 12.64 8.15
N ASP A 150 -10.87 11.35 8.08
CA ASP A 150 -11.77 10.30 8.58
C ASP A 150 -11.91 10.40 10.12
N THR A 151 -13.09 10.78 10.58
CA THR A 151 -13.42 10.92 12.01
C THR A 151 -14.15 9.72 12.59
N THR A 152 -14.35 8.66 11.79
CA THR A 152 -15.03 7.43 12.23
C THR A 152 -14.26 6.80 13.39
N SER A 153 -14.94 6.65 14.53
CA SER A 153 -14.35 6.14 15.76
C SER A 153 -15.27 5.14 16.48
N ALA A 154 -14.67 4.37 17.37
CA ALA A 154 -15.35 3.41 18.23
C ALA A 154 -14.79 3.52 19.66
N PHE A 155 -15.68 3.37 20.63
CA PHE A 155 -15.28 3.38 22.03
C PHE A 155 -14.62 2.05 22.42
N GLY A 156 -13.38 2.11 22.88
CA GLY A 156 -12.58 0.96 23.30
C GLY A 156 -12.81 0.52 24.74
N GLY A 157 -13.56 1.30 25.52
CA GLY A 157 -13.88 1.03 26.92
C GLY A 157 -13.21 1.98 27.91
N GLU A 158 -13.51 1.74 29.19
CA GLU A 158 -12.93 2.46 30.33
C GLU A 158 -12.00 1.52 31.09
N LEU A 159 -10.75 1.94 31.24
CA LEU A 159 -9.64 1.07 31.65
C LEU A 159 -8.82 1.73 32.76
N ARG A 160 -8.31 0.93 33.70
CA ARG A 160 -7.39 1.44 34.72
C ARG A 160 -6.04 1.80 34.08
N GLU A 161 -5.36 2.79 34.62
CA GLU A 161 -3.96 3.06 34.24
C GLU A 161 -3.10 1.80 34.41
N GLY A 162 -2.26 1.53 33.41
CA GLY A 162 -1.39 0.34 33.37
C GLY A 162 -2.12 -0.97 33.06
N GLN A 163 -3.45 -0.97 32.96
CA GLN A 163 -4.18 -2.15 32.50
C GLN A 163 -3.74 -2.51 31.09
N THR A 164 -3.26 -3.75 30.92
CA THR A 164 -2.77 -4.24 29.64
C THR A 164 -3.92 -4.87 28.83
N LEU A 165 -4.00 -4.51 27.56
CA LEU A 165 -4.90 -5.08 26.57
C LEU A 165 -4.07 -5.72 25.46
N HIS A 166 -4.51 -6.85 24.95
CA HIS A 166 -4.01 -7.34 23.67
C HIS A 166 -4.81 -6.66 22.57
N LEU A 167 -4.15 -5.81 21.79
CA LEU A 167 -4.83 -5.12 20.70
C LEU A 167 -5.30 -6.15 19.69
N SER A 168 -6.58 -6.15 19.46
CA SER A 168 -7.20 -7.07 18.55
C SER A 168 -7.02 -6.59 17.10
N ASP A 169 -7.36 -7.44 16.14
CA ASP A 169 -7.40 -7.02 14.75
C ASP A 169 -8.51 -5.99 14.52
N ILE A 170 -8.59 -5.48 13.29
CA ILE A 170 -9.59 -4.49 12.92
C ILE A 170 -11.04 -5.02 13.00
N ALA A 171 -11.23 -6.35 12.99
CA ALA A 171 -12.53 -7.01 13.00
C ALA A 171 -13.20 -7.04 14.37
N SER A 172 -12.51 -6.58 15.41
CA SER A 172 -12.90 -6.79 16.82
C SER A 172 -13.00 -5.50 17.64
N VAL A 173 -13.00 -4.35 16.97
CA VAL A 173 -13.13 -3.04 17.60
C VAL A 173 -14.59 -2.73 17.95
N GLY A 174 -14.96 -2.87 19.23
CA GLY A 174 -16.23 -2.37 19.79
C GLY A 174 -16.50 -2.85 21.23
N PRO A 175 -17.19 -2.06 22.08
CA PRO A 175 -17.55 -2.49 23.42
C PRO A 175 -18.84 -3.32 23.34
N GLY A 176 -18.76 -4.61 23.64
CA GLY A 176 -19.95 -5.43 23.89
C GLY A 176 -20.44 -6.32 22.76
N GLY A 177 -19.54 -7.00 22.03
CA GLY A 177 -19.90 -8.24 21.31
C GLY A 177 -21.07 -8.12 20.34
N GLY A 178 -21.25 -6.96 19.70
CA GLY A 178 -22.31 -6.69 18.73
C GLY A 178 -21.72 -6.21 17.41
N VAL A 179 -21.70 -7.11 16.43
CA VAL A 179 -21.70 -6.90 14.98
C VAL A 179 -21.90 -5.44 14.52
N GLY A 180 -21.04 -4.92 13.64
CA GLY A 180 -21.50 -3.84 12.77
C GLY A 180 -20.48 -2.96 12.04
N ALA A 181 -19.22 -2.91 12.43
CA ALA A 181 -18.24 -2.11 11.73
C ALA A 181 -17.08 -2.99 11.30
N ASP A 182 -17.28 -3.73 10.22
CA ASP A 182 -16.16 -4.23 9.46
C ASP A 182 -15.42 -3.00 8.90
N TRP A 183 -14.39 -2.59 9.63
CA TRP A 183 -13.48 -1.52 9.23
C TRP A 183 -12.46 -2.04 8.20
N THR A 184 -12.70 -3.17 7.53
CA THR A 184 -11.90 -3.55 6.35
C THR A 184 -11.97 -2.47 5.29
N ARG A 185 -10.81 -2.20 4.70
CA ARG A 185 -10.63 -1.22 3.65
C ARG A 185 -10.28 -1.96 2.35
N PRO A 186 -11.20 -2.06 1.38
CA PRO A 186 -10.91 -2.71 0.10
C PRO A 186 -9.66 -2.11 -0.57
N GLY A 187 -8.76 -2.97 -1.04
CA GLY A 187 -7.47 -2.56 -1.62
C GLY A 187 -6.41 -2.16 -0.60
N TYR A 188 -6.63 -2.39 0.70
CA TYR A 188 -5.66 -2.12 1.75
C TYR A 188 -5.57 -3.28 2.75
N GLN A 189 -4.42 -3.37 3.41
CA GLN A 189 -4.15 -4.25 4.54
C GLN A 189 -4.10 -3.42 5.82
N PHE A 190 -4.74 -3.93 6.88
CA PHE A 190 -4.53 -3.41 8.23
C PHE A 190 -3.12 -3.78 8.72
N VAL A 191 -2.34 -2.78 9.12
CA VAL A 191 -0.93 -2.93 9.54
C VAL A 191 -0.78 -2.81 11.06
N GLY A 192 -1.76 -2.25 11.76
CA GLY A 192 -1.68 -2.07 13.20
C GLY A 192 -2.33 -0.78 13.66
N TRP A 193 -2.05 -0.44 14.91
CA TRP A 193 -2.60 0.71 15.62
C TRP A 193 -1.47 1.68 15.96
N GLU A 194 -1.67 2.96 15.70
CA GLU A 194 -0.78 4.01 16.17
C GLU A 194 -1.43 4.77 17.33
N ASP A 195 -0.73 4.89 18.45
CA ASP A 195 -1.14 5.74 19.55
C ASP A 195 -1.01 7.21 19.18
N THR A 196 -2.15 7.90 19.14
CA THR A 196 -2.23 9.32 18.75
C THR A 196 -1.51 10.25 19.73
N ALA A 197 -1.30 9.83 20.98
CA ALA A 197 -0.60 10.63 21.97
C ALA A 197 0.92 10.55 21.81
N THR A 198 1.45 9.38 21.45
CA THR A 198 2.91 9.11 21.45
C THR A 198 3.50 8.88 20.06
N GLY A 199 2.68 8.54 19.06
CA GLY A 199 3.12 8.07 17.74
C GLY A 199 3.62 6.63 17.73
N ALA A 200 3.54 5.90 18.85
CA ALA A 200 3.98 4.52 18.92
C ALA A 200 3.05 3.59 18.11
N VAL A 201 3.64 2.64 17.38
CA VAL A 201 2.90 1.69 16.53
C VAL A 201 2.89 0.31 17.19
N TYR A 202 1.71 -0.30 17.22
CA TYR A 202 1.44 -1.60 17.80
C TYR A 202 0.80 -2.52 16.76
N GLN A 203 1.35 -3.71 16.58
CA GLN A 203 0.81 -4.74 15.69
C GLN A 203 -0.38 -5.46 16.34
N ALA A 204 -1.19 -6.13 15.53
CA ALA A 204 -2.27 -6.98 16.05
C ALA A 204 -1.70 -8.08 16.97
N GLY A 205 -2.31 -8.24 18.15
CA GLY A 205 -1.89 -9.19 19.18
C GLY A 205 -0.89 -8.62 20.20
N GLU A 206 -0.27 -7.48 19.92
CA GLU A 206 0.68 -6.85 20.86
C GLU A 206 -0.03 -6.32 22.10
N ALA A 207 0.71 -6.35 23.21
CA ALA A 207 0.26 -5.84 24.49
C ALA A 207 0.36 -4.30 24.52
N PHE A 208 -0.74 -3.65 24.84
CA PHE A 208 -0.87 -2.22 25.01
C PHE A 208 -1.28 -1.90 26.44
N ALA A 209 -0.50 -1.08 27.15
CA ALA A 209 -0.82 -0.64 28.50
C ALA A 209 -1.53 0.72 28.48
N MET A 210 -2.67 0.82 29.16
CA MET A 210 -3.46 2.05 29.18
C MET A 210 -2.69 3.20 29.85
N PRO A 211 -2.48 4.35 29.17
CA PRO A 211 -1.76 5.48 29.74
C PRO A 211 -2.63 6.28 30.71
N PHE A 212 -1.97 7.09 31.56
CA PHE A 212 -2.63 8.11 32.36
C PHE A 212 -3.33 9.14 31.45
N GLY A 213 -4.59 9.45 31.75
CA GLY A 213 -5.35 10.50 31.06
C GLY A 213 -6.16 10.02 29.86
N GLY A 214 -6.08 8.74 29.48
CA GLY A 214 -6.76 8.25 28.28
C GLY A 214 -5.88 8.30 27.05
N THR A 215 -6.27 7.58 26.00
CA THR A 215 -5.68 7.80 24.67
C THR A 215 -6.63 7.40 23.55
N SER A 216 -6.23 7.70 22.33
CA SER A 216 -6.83 7.21 21.11
C SER A 216 -5.82 6.47 20.25
N LEU A 217 -6.23 5.37 19.64
CA LEU A 217 -5.46 4.59 18.68
C LEU A 217 -6.03 4.80 17.28
N ARG A 218 -5.20 5.10 16.29
CA ARG A 218 -5.60 5.18 14.88
C ARG A 218 -5.11 3.98 14.09
N ALA A 219 -5.97 3.40 13.27
CA ALA A 219 -5.58 2.28 12.41
C ALA A 219 -4.57 2.73 11.34
N LEU A 220 -3.60 1.87 11.05
CA LEU A 220 -2.65 2.02 9.97
C LEU A 220 -2.99 1.07 8.84
N TRP A 221 -2.93 1.59 7.62
CA TRP A 221 -3.31 0.88 6.39
C TRP A 221 -2.17 0.91 5.37
N ALA A 222 -1.81 -0.24 4.83
CA ALA A 222 -0.91 -0.36 3.68
C ALA A 222 -1.74 -0.65 2.42
N ALA A 223 -1.47 0.04 1.32
CA ALA A 223 -2.11 -0.26 0.05
C ALA A 223 -1.72 -1.67 -0.44
N ARG A 224 -2.67 -2.34 -1.08
CA ARG A 224 -2.46 -3.62 -1.75
C ARG A 224 -2.47 -3.43 -3.26
N TYR A 225 -1.49 -4.03 -3.90
CA TYR A 225 -1.21 -3.93 -5.32
C TYR A 225 -1.34 -5.30 -6.00
N THR A 226 -1.66 -5.26 -7.28
CA THR A 226 -1.85 -6.45 -8.11
C THR A 226 -0.75 -6.57 -9.16
N VAL A 227 -0.59 -7.78 -9.67
CA VAL A 227 0.27 -8.09 -10.82
C VAL A 227 -0.63 -8.34 -12.02
N THR A 228 -0.31 -7.70 -13.14
CA THR A 228 -1.01 -7.89 -14.41
C THR A 228 -0.03 -8.33 -15.48
N TYR A 229 -0.45 -9.26 -16.33
CA TYR A 229 0.34 -9.77 -17.43
C TYR A 229 -0.31 -9.38 -18.76
N ASP A 230 0.47 -8.80 -19.67
CA ASP A 230 0.06 -8.51 -21.05
C ASP A 230 0.86 -9.40 -22.01
N GLY A 231 0.17 -10.32 -22.69
CA GLY A 231 0.77 -11.21 -23.68
C GLY A 231 1.38 -10.52 -24.91
N ASN A 232 1.16 -9.20 -25.08
CA ASN A 232 1.79 -8.37 -26.10
C ASN A 232 1.63 -8.95 -27.52
N GLY A 233 0.38 -9.21 -27.89
CA GLY A 233 0.02 -9.81 -29.18
C GLY A 233 0.40 -11.29 -29.29
N ALA A 234 0.43 -12.03 -28.18
CA ALA A 234 0.43 -13.48 -28.17
C ALA A 234 -0.76 -14.02 -28.99
N ASP A 235 -0.53 -15.07 -29.77
CA ASP A 235 -1.54 -15.73 -30.59
C ASP A 235 -1.76 -17.20 -30.19
N GLY A 236 -1.09 -17.65 -29.12
CA GLY A 236 -1.28 -18.95 -28.49
C GLY A 236 -0.68 -19.00 -27.09
N GLY A 237 -0.63 -20.20 -26.50
CA GLY A 237 -0.17 -20.39 -25.13
C GLY A 237 -1.13 -19.78 -24.09
N THR A 238 -0.63 -19.54 -22.88
CA THR A 238 -1.42 -18.95 -21.79
C THR A 238 -0.73 -17.70 -21.25
N VAL A 239 -1.43 -16.57 -21.26
CA VAL A 239 -1.01 -15.37 -20.52
C VAL A 239 -1.40 -15.59 -19.06
N PRO A 240 -0.46 -15.54 -18.10
CA PRO A 240 -0.76 -15.77 -16.70
C PRO A 240 -1.77 -14.78 -16.13
N THR A 241 -2.41 -15.17 -15.04
CA THR A 241 -3.17 -14.27 -14.18
C THR A 241 -2.70 -14.47 -12.75
N ASP A 242 -2.51 -13.39 -12.01
CA ASP A 242 -2.18 -13.44 -10.59
C ASP A 242 -3.38 -12.92 -9.79
N ALA A 243 -3.93 -13.77 -8.93
CA ALA A 243 -5.06 -13.44 -8.07
C ALA A 243 -4.62 -12.93 -6.68
N ASN A 244 -3.31 -12.92 -6.39
CA ASN A 244 -2.79 -12.46 -5.13
C ASN A 244 -2.80 -10.92 -5.05
N ASN A 245 -2.71 -10.42 -3.82
CA ASN A 245 -2.57 -9.02 -3.52
C ASN A 245 -1.34 -8.83 -2.63
N TYR A 246 -0.53 -7.83 -2.96
CA TYR A 246 0.80 -7.63 -2.38
C TYR A 246 0.91 -6.25 -1.74
N ALA A 247 1.65 -6.11 -0.65
CA ALA A 247 2.12 -4.79 -0.21
C ALA A 247 3.31 -4.34 -1.06
N ALA A 248 3.60 -3.03 -1.07
CA ALA A 248 4.83 -2.54 -1.69
C ALA A 248 6.06 -3.19 -1.04
N GLY A 249 7.00 -3.64 -1.88
CA GLY A 249 8.21 -4.32 -1.46
C GLY A 249 8.08 -5.84 -1.24
N ASP A 250 6.86 -6.39 -1.23
CA ASP A 250 6.67 -7.85 -1.11
C ASP A 250 7.35 -8.58 -2.29
N PRO A 251 7.98 -9.75 -2.05
CA PRO A 251 8.55 -10.55 -3.12
C PRO A 251 7.43 -11.23 -3.94
N VAL A 252 7.41 -10.93 -5.23
CA VAL A 252 6.51 -11.54 -6.22
C VAL A 252 7.29 -12.55 -7.04
N THR A 253 6.74 -13.75 -7.21
CA THR A 253 7.32 -14.78 -8.12
C THR A 253 6.63 -14.71 -9.47
N VAL A 254 7.41 -14.61 -10.55
CA VAL A 254 6.88 -14.58 -11.92
C VAL A 254 6.29 -15.94 -12.28
N ALA A 255 5.07 -15.91 -12.81
CA ALA A 255 4.29 -17.11 -13.13
C ALA A 255 5.00 -18.01 -14.16
N SER A 256 4.71 -19.32 -14.08
CA SER A 256 5.32 -20.34 -14.94
C SER A 256 4.66 -20.50 -16.30
N ASP A 257 3.41 -20.05 -16.45
CA ASP A 257 2.71 -20.16 -17.73
C ASP A 257 3.35 -19.20 -18.76
N GLU A 258 3.60 -19.72 -19.96
CA GLU A 258 4.23 -18.95 -21.04
C GLU A 258 3.27 -18.80 -22.23
N PRO A 259 3.05 -17.58 -22.73
CA PRO A 259 2.35 -17.36 -23.97
C PRO A 259 3.22 -17.79 -25.16
N THR A 260 2.60 -17.97 -26.32
CA THR A 260 3.31 -18.19 -27.59
C THR A 260 2.91 -17.15 -28.63
N LYS A 261 3.82 -16.87 -29.56
CA LYS A 261 3.59 -15.94 -30.68
C LYS A 261 4.24 -16.48 -31.96
N THR A 262 3.45 -16.67 -33.01
CA THR A 262 3.93 -17.24 -34.29
C THR A 262 5.08 -16.41 -34.87
N GLY A 263 6.21 -17.07 -35.15
CA GLY A 263 7.41 -16.41 -35.67
C GLY A 263 8.30 -15.75 -34.61
N TYR A 264 8.02 -15.96 -33.32
CA TYR A 264 8.80 -15.42 -32.21
C TYR A 264 9.09 -16.50 -31.16
N THR A 265 10.15 -16.29 -30.39
CA THR A 265 10.43 -17.04 -29.16
C THR A 265 10.15 -16.14 -27.96
N PHE A 266 9.59 -16.72 -26.90
CA PHE A 266 9.32 -16.00 -25.66
C PHE A 266 10.65 -15.65 -24.94
N ALA A 267 10.90 -14.36 -24.74
CA ALA A 267 12.15 -13.83 -24.18
C ALA A 267 12.01 -13.42 -22.70
N GLY A 268 10.86 -13.69 -22.08
CA GLY A 268 10.55 -13.32 -20.70
C GLY A 268 9.52 -12.18 -20.62
N TRP A 269 9.34 -11.68 -19.42
CA TRP A 269 8.40 -10.63 -19.08
C TRP A 269 9.15 -9.34 -18.72
N THR A 270 8.85 -8.25 -19.41
CA THR A 270 9.36 -6.93 -19.08
C THR A 270 8.49 -6.32 -17.99
N LEU A 271 9.07 -5.94 -16.85
CA LEU A 271 8.39 -5.16 -15.82
C LEU A 271 8.36 -3.69 -16.27
N GLU A 272 7.18 -3.16 -16.59
CA GLU A 272 7.04 -1.81 -17.16
C GLU A 272 7.48 -0.70 -16.19
N ASN A 273 7.47 -0.96 -14.88
CA ASN A 273 7.85 0.02 -13.87
C ASN A 273 9.33 0.42 -13.97
N ASP A 274 10.23 -0.49 -14.35
CA ASP A 274 11.68 -0.24 -14.39
C ASP A 274 12.39 -0.77 -15.65
N GLY A 275 11.69 -1.49 -16.53
CA GLY A 275 12.20 -2.08 -17.76
C GLY A 275 13.04 -3.35 -17.58
N SER A 276 13.13 -3.89 -16.35
CA SER A 276 13.81 -5.15 -16.09
C SER A 276 13.09 -6.33 -16.74
N VAL A 277 13.82 -7.41 -17.04
CA VAL A 277 13.25 -8.60 -17.68
C VAL A 277 13.40 -9.81 -16.79
N HIS A 278 12.29 -10.50 -16.57
CA HIS A 278 12.18 -11.66 -15.69
C HIS A 278 11.69 -12.90 -16.46
N ARG A 279 12.20 -14.06 -16.09
CA ARG A 279 11.76 -15.37 -16.58
C ARG A 279 10.81 -16.02 -15.56
N ALA A 280 10.13 -17.08 -15.99
CA ALA A 280 9.32 -17.91 -15.10
C ALA A 280 10.12 -18.35 -13.86
N GLY A 281 9.56 -18.12 -12.67
CA GLY A 281 10.19 -18.45 -11.39
C GLY A 281 11.16 -17.40 -10.83
N ASP A 282 11.52 -16.36 -11.60
CA ASP A 282 12.27 -15.23 -11.05
C ASP A 282 11.42 -14.46 -10.04
N THR A 283 12.08 -13.70 -9.16
CA THR A 283 11.40 -12.85 -8.18
C THR A 283 11.73 -11.38 -8.36
N PHE A 284 10.74 -10.51 -8.13
CA PHE A 284 10.92 -9.06 -8.06
C PHE A 284 10.17 -8.47 -6.85
N ALA A 285 10.53 -7.27 -6.43
CA ALA A 285 9.84 -6.57 -5.33
C ALA A 285 8.64 -5.79 -5.88
N MET A 286 7.46 -5.96 -5.27
CA MET A 286 6.23 -5.28 -5.71
C MET A 286 6.41 -3.75 -5.71
N PRO A 287 6.27 -3.07 -6.86
CA PRO A 287 6.35 -1.62 -6.93
C PRO A 287 5.10 -0.94 -6.35
N ASP A 288 5.27 0.32 -5.92
CA ASP A 288 4.14 1.19 -5.63
C ASP A 288 3.28 1.38 -6.88
N GLY A 289 1.97 1.18 -6.75
CA GLY A 289 1.01 1.34 -7.84
C GLY A 289 0.74 0.07 -8.65
N GLY A 290 1.40 -1.05 -8.32
CA GLY A 290 1.22 -2.35 -8.97
C GLY A 290 2.16 -2.59 -10.15
N ALA A 291 2.18 -3.86 -10.57
CA ALA A 291 3.11 -4.37 -11.58
C ALA A 291 2.37 -4.72 -12.87
N LEU A 292 2.88 -4.21 -14.00
CA LEU A 292 2.52 -4.67 -15.33
C LEU A 292 3.72 -5.37 -15.96
N LEU A 293 3.54 -6.65 -16.26
CA LEU A 293 4.52 -7.49 -16.96
C LEU A 293 4.07 -7.69 -18.40
N THR A 294 4.85 -7.15 -19.34
CA THR A 294 4.57 -7.26 -20.78
C THR A 294 5.46 -8.32 -21.41
N ALA A 295 4.88 -9.24 -22.18
CA ALA A 295 5.63 -10.29 -22.83
C ALA A 295 6.65 -9.70 -23.81
N ARG A 296 7.91 -10.13 -23.67
CA ARG A 296 9.01 -9.77 -24.56
C ARG A 296 9.22 -10.87 -25.59
N TRP A 297 9.26 -10.49 -26.86
CA TRP A 297 9.32 -11.43 -27.99
C TRP A 297 10.62 -11.29 -28.77
N ALA A 298 11.31 -12.41 -29.01
CA ALA A 298 12.51 -12.50 -29.84
C ALA A 298 12.14 -13.06 -31.22
N PRO A 299 12.05 -12.21 -32.28
CA PRO A 299 11.71 -12.66 -33.61
C PRO A 299 12.63 -13.78 -34.14
N GLN A 300 12.03 -14.77 -34.79
CA GLN A 300 12.74 -15.90 -35.39
C GLN A 300 12.78 -15.80 -36.92
N ALA A 301 13.93 -16.12 -37.50
CA ALA A 301 14.09 -16.15 -38.94
C ALA A 301 13.52 -17.42 -39.55
N ASP A 302 12.60 -17.24 -40.49
CA ASP A 302 12.11 -18.28 -41.40
C ASP A 302 13.09 -18.54 -42.56
N ALA A 303 13.51 -19.79 -42.72
CA ALA A 303 14.37 -20.24 -43.82
C ALA A 303 13.67 -20.16 -45.19
N HIS A 304 12.35 -20.30 -45.23
CA HIS A 304 11.56 -20.24 -46.46
C HIS A 304 11.51 -18.84 -47.06
N GLN A 305 11.91 -17.81 -46.31
CA GLN A 305 12.02 -16.43 -46.77
C GLN A 305 13.43 -16.05 -47.25
N ASN A 306 14.38 -16.99 -47.23
CA ASN A 306 15.65 -16.82 -47.93
C ASN A 306 15.41 -16.75 -49.45
N ALA A 307 16.28 -16.04 -50.18
CA ALA A 307 16.16 -15.89 -51.62
C ALA A 307 17.51 -15.99 -52.33
N LEU A 308 17.53 -16.66 -53.49
CA LEU A 308 18.68 -16.74 -54.39
C LEU A 308 18.24 -16.28 -55.79
N ALA A 309 18.85 -15.21 -56.29
CA ALA A 309 18.54 -14.63 -57.60
C ALA A 309 19.76 -14.65 -58.52
N LEU A 310 19.55 -15.00 -59.78
CA LEU A 310 20.54 -14.94 -60.85
C LEU A 310 20.39 -13.63 -61.64
N ASP A 311 21.50 -13.00 -62.03
CA ASP A 311 21.49 -11.88 -62.98
C ASP A 311 21.06 -12.32 -64.38
N ASN A 312 21.44 -13.55 -64.77
CA ASN A 312 21.13 -14.14 -66.07
C ASN A 312 21.11 -15.66 -65.98
N ASP A 313 20.13 -16.30 -66.61
CA ASP A 313 19.94 -17.75 -66.66
C ASP A 313 20.30 -18.39 -68.02
N ASP A 314 20.57 -17.56 -69.03
CA ASP A 314 21.00 -17.96 -70.37
C ASP A 314 22.38 -17.36 -70.71
N LEU A 315 23.42 -18.16 -70.51
CA LEU A 315 24.83 -17.75 -70.61
C LEU A 315 25.52 -18.44 -71.79
N LEU A 316 26.58 -17.84 -72.34
CA LEU A 316 27.48 -18.52 -73.26
C LEU A 316 28.71 -19.04 -72.53
N ALA A 317 29.33 -20.08 -73.07
CA ALA A 317 30.63 -20.57 -72.61
C ALA A 317 31.65 -19.41 -72.52
N GLY A 318 32.25 -19.27 -71.33
CA GLY A 318 33.15 -18.20 -70.94
C GLY A 318 32.49 -16.97 -70.29
N ASP A 319 31.16 -16.91 -70.19
CA ASP A 319 30.46 -15.86 -69.47
C ASP A 319 30.44 -16.15 -67.95
N ASP A 320 30.31 -15.10 -67.15
CA ASP A 320 30.12 -15.21 -65.71
C ASP A 320 28.63 -15.35 -65.36
N VAL A 321 28.30 -16.36 -64.56
CA VAL A 321 27.04 -16.38 -63.83
C VAL A 321 27.20 -15.53 -62.58
N ALA A 322 26.40 -14.49 -62.44
CA ALA A 322 26.35 -13.66 -61.24
C ALA A 322 25.04 -13.89 -60.48
N PHE A 323 25.14 -13.93 -59.15
CA PHE A 323 24.00 -14.20 -58.28
C PHE A 323 24.08 -13.41 -56.97
N LEU A 324 22.88 -13.14 -56.43
CA LEU A 324 22.65 -12.47 -55.15
C LEU A 324 21.90 -13.43 -54.24
N ALA A 325 22.48 -13.69 -53.07
CA ALA A 325 21.80 -14.36 -51.98
C ALA A 325 21.28 -13.33 -50.98
N THR A 326 20.04 -13.50 -50.51
CA THR A 326 19.43 -12.67 -49.47
C THR A 326 18.91 -13.60 -48.38
N GLY A 327 19.52 -13.54 -47.21
CA GLY A 327 19.03 -14.24 -46.02
C GLY A 327 17.89 -13.48 -45.37
N HIS A 328 16.93 -14.21 -44.80
CA HIS A 328 15.83 -13.60 -44.07
C HIS A 328 16.36 -12.88 -42.82
N ARG A 329 15.94 -11.63 -42.62
CA ARG A 329 16.37 -10.74 -41.52
C ARG A 329 17.88 -10.44 -41.52
N GLN A 330 18.60 -10.65 -42.62
CA GLN A 330 20.07 -10.51 -42.68
C GLN A 330 20.59 -9.11 -42.27
N ASP A 331 19.77 -8.07 -42.45
CA ASP A 331 20.14 -6.66 -42.21
C ASP A 331 19.66 -6.16 -40.84
N GLU A 332 19.02 -7.01 -40.03
CA GLU A 332 18.54 -6.63 -38.70
C GLU A 332 19.72 -6.35 -37.74
N PRO A 333 19.66 -5.26 -36.95
CA PRO A 333 20.73 -4.89 -36.02
C PRO A 333 20.84 -5.86 -34.84
N GLY A 334 19.74 -6.52 -34.47
CA GLY A 334 19.64 -7.38 -33.28
C GLY A 334 19.38 -6.55 -32.03
N THR A 335 18.16 -6.58 -31.50
CA THR A 335 17.73 -5.73 -30.38
C THR A 335 17.24 -6.50 -29.17
N VAL A 336 16.74 -7.71 -29.38
CA VAL A 336 16.23 -8.61 -28.35
C VAL A 336 17.10 -9.86 -28.32
N ASP A 337 17.51 -10.24 -27.11
CA ASP A 337 18.28 -11.46 -26.90
C ASP A 337 17.51 -12.69 -27.42
N GLY A 338 18.17 -13.51 -28.22
CA GLY A 338 17.56 -14.69 -28.83
C GLY A 338 16.90 -14.48 -30.20
N GLU A 339 16.91 -13.27 -30.75
CA GLU A 339 16.52 -13.04 -32.15
C GLU A 339 17.39 -13.88 -33.10
N THR A 340 16.81 -14.35 -34.21
CA THR A 340 17.58 -15.07 -35.25
C THR A 340 17.51 -14.39 -36.61
N ARG A 341 18.54 -14.62 -37.43
CA ARG A 341 18.65 -14.23 -38.84
C ARG A 341 19.36 -15.29 -39.66
N TYR A 342 19.16 -15.30 -40.97
CA TYR A 342 19.97 -16.06 -41.91
C TYR A 342 20.94 -15.13 -42.64
N VAL A 343 22.19 -15.56 -42.78
CA VAL A 343 23.22 -14.81 -43.52
C VAL A 343 23.87 -15.73 -44.56
N PRO A 344 23.94 -15.34 -45.84
CA PRO A 344 24.66 -16.10 -46.86
C PRO A 344 26.15 -16.25 -46.51
N VAL A 345 26.71 -17.45 -46.66
CA VAL A 345 28.12 -17.72 -46.29
C VAL A 345 28.93 -18.31 -47.43
N SER A 346 28.38 -19.27 -48.16
CA SER A 346 29.09 -19.97 -49.22
C SER A 346 28.16 -20.41 -50.33
N TRP A 347 28.74 -20.78 -51.46
CA TRP A 347 28.01 -21.28 -52.59
C TRP A 347 28.82 -22.34 -53.34
N THR A 348 28.12 -23.20 -54.06
CA THR A 348 28.70 -24.22 -54.94
C THR A 348 27.95 -24.25 -56.28
N ILE A 349 28.61 -24.67 -57.34
CA ILE A 349 28.02 -25.00 -58.64
C ILE A 349 28.40 -26.44 -58.95
N GLY A 350 27.63 -27.39 -58.44
CA GLY A 350 27.99 -28.81 -58.46
C GLY A 350 29.42 -29.05 -57.95
N SER A 351 30.19 -29.86 -58.68
CA SER A 351 31.64 -30.03 -58.47
C SER A 351 32.50 -29.05 -59.27
N THR A 352 31.89 -28.15 -60.04
CA THR A 352 32.56 -27.29 -61.03
C THR A 352 33.23 -26.08 -60.38
N ALA A 353 32.54 -25.44 -59.45
CA ALA A 353 33.02 -24.24 -58.77
C ALA A 353 32.46 -24.13 -57.34
N ASN A 354 33.19 -23.44 -56.48
CA ASN A 354 32.74 -23.07 -55.13
C ASN A 354 33.34 -21.73 -54.72
N GLY A 355 32.74 -21.10 -53.72
CA GLY A 355 33.24 -19.84 -53.17
C GLY A 355 32.49 -19.42 -51.91
N SER A 356 32.88 -18.26 -51.39
CA SER A 356 32.24 -17.61 -50.25
C SER A 356 31.51 -16.33 -50.69
N PHE A 357 30.43 -15.98 -49.99
CA PHE A 357 29.87 -14.65 -50.12
C PHE A 357 30.73 -13.61 -49.36
N PRO A 358 30.66 -12.32 -49.73
CA PRO A 358 31.26 -11.25 -48.95
C PRO A 358 30.80 -11.26 -47.49
N ALA A 359 31.61 -10.70 -46.59
CA ALA A 359 31.29 -10.65 -45.16
C ALA A 359 30.13 -9.68 -44.80
N ALA A 360 29.68 -8.87 -45.76
CA ALA A 360 28.60 -7.90 -45.57
C ALA A 360 27.74 -7.78 -46.83
N SER A 361 26.48 -7.39 -46.62
CA SER A 361 25.52 -7.11 -47.68
C SER A 361 26.04 -6.01 -48.63
N PRO A 362 25.84 -6.11 -49.96
CA PRO A 362 25.08 -7.17 -50.65
C PRO A 362 25.92 -8.43 -50.87
N TYR A 363 25.34 -9.59 -50.54
CA TYR A 363 25.99 -10.91 -50.69
C TYR A 363 25.96 -11.38 -52.15
N ARG A 364 26.74 -10.69 -52.98
CA ARG A 364 26.89 -10.98 -54.41
C ARG A 364 28.12 -11.83 -54.66
N SER A 365 28.01 -12.78 -55.57
CA SER A 365 29.14 -13.54 -56.07
C SER A 365 28.94 -13.91 -57.53
N ASN A 366 29.99 -14.43 -58.15
CA ASN A 366 29.97 -14.88 -59.53
C ASN A 366 30.92 -16.06 -59.76
N ALA A 367 30.74 -16.74 -60.89
CA ALA A 367 31.63 -17.79 -61.37
C ALA A 367 31.65 -17.82 -62.90
N THR A 368 32.83 -17.99 -63.49
CA THR A 368 32.97 -18.17 -64.94
C THR A 368 32.61 -19.59 -65.35
N MET A 369 31.77 -19.74 -66.37
CA MET A 369 31.31 -21.05 -66.85
C MET A 369 31.87 -21.37 -68.23
N SER A 370 32.97 -22.13 -68.26
CA SER A 370 33.72 -22.38 -69.50
C SER A 370 33.11 -23.45 -70.42
N GLU A 371 32.35 -24.40 -69.87
CA GLU A 371 31.79 -25.52 -70.63
C GLU A 371 30.27 -25.40 -70.79
N PRO A 372 29.70 -25.67 -71.98
CA PRO A 372 28.25 -25.74 -72.17
C PRO A 372 27.61 -26.85 -71.32
N GLY A 373 26.43 -26.58 -70.76
CA GLY A 373 25.71 -27.53 -69.93
C GLY A 373 24.60 -26.90 -69.09
N SER A 374 23.86 -27.75 -68.37
CA SER A 374 22.93 -27.32 -67.33
C SER A 374 23.62 -27.39 -65.97
N TYR A 375 23.54 -26.30 -65.21
CA TYR A 375 24.20 -26.16 -63.93
C TYR A 375 23.20 -25.77 -62.86
N THR A 376 23.58 -25.95 -61.61
CA THR A 376 22.78 -25.53 -60.45
C THR A 376 23.71 -24.83 -59.49
N VAL A 377 23.41 -23.57 -59.18
CA VAL A 377 24.06 -22.87 -58.07
C VAL A 377 23.31 -23.21 -56.80
N THR A 378 24.04 -23.57 -55.75
CA THR A 378 23.50 -23.83 -54.41
C THR A 378 24.16 -22.85 -53.44
N ALA A 379 23.37 -21.94 -52.88
CA ALA A 379 23.81 -21.01 -51.85
C ALA A 379 23.51 -21.59 -50.45
N THR A 380 24.46 -21.44 -49.54
CA THR A 380 24.35 -21.84 -48.13
C THR A 380 24.17 -20.60 -47.26
N TYR A 381 23.16 -20.65 -46.40
CA TYR A 381 22.80 -19.62 -45.42
C TYR A 381 23.03 -20.19 -44.05
N ALA A 382 23.88 -19.56 -43.24
CA ALA A 382 24.05 -19.99 -41.86
C ALA A 382 23.22 -19.11 -40.94
N GLN A 383 22.52 -19.73 -40.00
CA GLN A 383 21.70 -19.04 -39.02
C GLN A 383 22.59 -18.40 -37.95
N GLU A 384 22.23 -17.18 -37.56
CA GLU A 384 22.83 -16.47 -36.45
C GLU A 384 21.76 -16.16 -35.40
N ARG A 385 22.17 -16.18 -34.13
CA ARG A 385 21.37 -15.77 -32.97
C ARG A 385 22.00 -14.55 -32.34
N TYR A 386 21.20 -13.53 -32.04
CA TYR A 386 21.66 -12.35 -31.33
C TYR A 386 21.79 -12.65 -29.83
N VAL A 387 22.94 -12.30 -29.26
CA VAL A 387 23.20 -12.38 -27.83
C VAL A 387 23.55 -10.97 -27.32
N ALA A 388 22.76 -10.46 -26.39
CA ALA A 388 22.92 -9.11 -25.87
C ALA A 388 24.34 -8.90 -25.31
N GLY A 389 24.99 -7.80 -25.70
CA GLY A 389 26.37 -7.47 -25.30
C GLY A 389 27.48 -8.14 -26.11
N THR A 390 27.18 -9.17 -26.90
CA THR A 390 28.19 -9.84 -27.76
C THR A 390 27.89 -9.77 -29.25
N GLY A 391 26.63 -9.53 -29.63
CA GLY A 391 26.20 -9.40 -31.02
C GLY A 391 25.72 -10.72 -31.63
N TRP A 392 25.73 -10.80 -32.95
CA TRP A 392 25.28 -11.96 -33.71
C TRP A 392 26.30 -13.11 -33.66
N GLN A 393 25.83 -14.31 -33.31
CA GLN A 393 26.65 -15.52 -33.18
C GLN A 393 26.09 -16.67 -34.02
N ARG A 394 26.97 -17.46 -34.66
CA ARG A 394 26.56 -18.63 -35.46
C ARG A 394 25.95 -19.70 -34.56
N THR A 395 24.78 -20.21 -34.94
CA THR A 395 24.14 -21.32 -34.22
C THR A 395 24.67 -22.69 -34.65
N GLY A 396 25.33 -22.75 -35.81
CA GLY A 396 25.74 -24.00 -36.48
C GLY A 396 24.68 -24.56 -37.43
N ALA A 397 23.43 -24.07 -37.37
CA ALA A 397 22.39 -24.44 -38.32
C ALA A 397 22.64 -23.76 -39.68
N THR A 398 22.42 -24.52 -40.76
CA THR A 398 22.57 -24.04 -42.14
C THR A 398 21.40 -24.49 -43.00
N GLU A 399 21.02 -23.64 -43.93
CA GLU A 399 19.99 -23.90 -44.93
C GLU A 399 20.55 -23.65 -46.33
N THR A 400 19.98 -24.32 -47.33
CA THR A 400 20.43 -24.16 -48.72
C THR A 400 19.29 -23.84 -49.66
N LEU A 401 19.54 -22.95 -50.62
CA LEU A 401 18.66 -22.72 -51.76
C LEU A 401 19.44 -22.97 -53.05
N SER A 402 18.79 -23.62 -54.00
CA SER A 402 19.39 -23.97 -55.28
C SER A 402 18.61 -23.37 -56.44
N GLN A 403 19.31 -22.88 -57.45
CA GLN A 403 18.73 -22.32 -58.66
C GLN A 403 19.45 -22.90 -59.90
N GLY A 404 18.67 -23.41 -60.85
CA GLY A 404 19.19 -23.92 -62.12
C GLY A 404 19.44 -22.81 -63.14
N PHE A 405 20.45 -22.99 -63.98
CA PHE A 405 20.74 -22.13 -65.14
C PHE A 405 21.41 -22.93 -66.28
N THR A 406 21.44 -22.37 -67.49
CA THR A 406 22.00 -23.05 -68.68
C THR A 406 23.11 -22.22 -69.32
N VAL A 407 24.16 -22.93 -69.76
CA VAL A 407 25.30 -22.37 -70.51
C VAL A 407 25.33 -23.01 -71.89
N ARG A 408 25.30 -22.20 -72.95
CA ARG A 408 25.34 -22.65 -74.34
C ARG A 408 26.74 -22.54 -74.92
N ALA A 409 27.02 -23.32 -75.96
CA ALA A 409 28.24 -23.16 -76.74
C ALA A 409 28.28 -21.78 -77.40
N ARG A 410 29.45 -21.13 -77.38
CA ARG A 410 29.67 -19.91 -78.15
C ARG A 410 29.68 -20.29 -79.64
N PRO A 411 28.94 -19.58 -80.51
CA PRO A 411 28.98 -19.87 -81.94
C PRO A 411 30.41 -19.73 -82.46
N VAL A 412 30.99 -20.81 -82.96
CA VAL A 412 32.25 -20.75 -83.72
C VAL A 412 31.87 -20.21 -85.09
N GLY A 413 32.36 -19.01 -85.43
CA GLY A 413 32.15 -18.44 -86.76
C GLY A 413 32.68 -19.38 -87.85
N PRO A 414 32.13 -19.34 -89.07
CA PRO A 414 32.63 -20.19 -90.15
C PRO A 414 34.12 -19.93 -90.34
N VAL A 415 34.92 -21.01 -90.27
CA VAL A 415 36.32 -20.97 -90.68
C VAL A 415 36.32 -20.75 -92.17
N ASP A 416 36.68 -19.55 -92.60
CA ASP A 416 36.74 -19.17 -94.02
C ASP A 416 37.82 -20.04 -94.71
N PRO A 417 37.46 -20.94 -95.64
CA PRO A 417 38.45 -21.62 -96.46
C PRO A 417 39.03 -20.57 -97.41
N VAL A 418 40.34 -20.34 -97.30
CA VAL A 418 41.17 -19.51 -98.19
C VAL A 418 40.64 -19.55 -99.64
N ASN A 419 40.20 -18.41 -100.18
CA ASN A 419 39.87 -18.27 -101.60
C ASN A 419 40.79 -17.21 -102.25
N PRO A 420 41.56 -17.54 -103.31
CA PRO A 420 42.42 -16.56 -103.95
C PRO A 420 41.65 -15.67 -104.94
N VAL A 421 41.67 -14.36 -104.64
CA VAL A 421 41.76 -13.20 -105.55
C VAL A 421 40.55 -12.81 -106.44
N ASN A 422 40.11 -11.56 -106.21
CA ASN A 422 39.64 -10.50 -107.14
C ASN A 422 38.13 -10.17 -107.25
N PRO A 423 37.75 -8.93 -107.65
CA PRO A 423 37.41 -7.82 -106.74
C PRO A 423 36.04 -7.17 -107.07
N THR A 424 35.65 -6.13 -106.32
CA THR A 424 34.52 -5.19 -106.52
C THR A 424 33.15 -5.56 -105.95
N ASP A 425 32.83 -5.03 -104.75
CA ASP A 425 31.59 -4.30 -104.44
C ASP A 425 31.71 -3.61 -103.04
N PRO A 426 31.42 -2.30 -102.84
CA PRO A 426 31.60 -1.65 -101.55
C PRO A 426 30.33 -1.64 -100.67
N ALA A 427 30.55 -1.88 -99.38
CA ALA A 427 29.77 -1.41 -98.23
C ALA A 427 28.31 -1.90 -98.07
N GLY A 428 28.14 -3.08 -97.48
CA GLY A 428 26.92 -3.50 -96.80
C GLY A 428 26.95 -3.17 -95.30
N LYS A 429 26.10 -2.23 -94.88
CA LYS A 429 25.90 -1.82 -93.48
C LYS A 429 25.45 -3.01 -92.61
N GLN A 430 26.18 -3.27 -91.53
CA GLN A 430 25.76 -4.14 -90.44
C GLN A 430 24.76 -3.38 -89.54
N PRO A 431 23.54 -3.90 -89.28
CA PRO A 431 22.62 -3.26 -88.34
C PRO A 431 23.11 -3.43 -86.89
N PRO A 432 22.85 -2.46 -86.00
CA PRO A 432 23.35 -2.48 -84.63
C PRO A 432 22.67 -3.58 -83.80
N LEU A 433 23.44 -4.17 -82.89
CA LEU A 433 22.97 -5.05 -81.82
C LEU A 433 21.85 -4.37 -81.03
N VAL A 434 20.69 -5.04 -80.93
CA VAL A 434 19.64 -4.67 -80.00
C VAL A 434 20.17 -4.92 -78.59
N GLN A 435 20.54 -3.85 -77.88
CA GLN A 435 20.66 -3.92 -76.42
C GLN A 435 19.26 -4.07 -75.85
N VAL A 436 18.89 -5.31 -75.51
CA VAL A 436 17.76 -5.54 -74.60
C VAL A 436 18.22 -5.08 -73.23
N SER A 437 17.61 -4.01 -72.72
CA SER A 437 17.78 -3.54 -71.36
C SER A 437 17.36 -4.66 -70.39
N LYS A 438 18.33 -5.37 -69.81
CA LYS A 438 18.08 -6.29 -68.69
C LYS A 438 17.96 -5.48 -67.41
N ALA A 439 16.90 -5.73 -66.63
CA ALA A 439 16.80 -5.24 -65.28
C ALA A 439 17.96 -5.86 -64.49
N GLY A 440 18.98 -5.06 -64.15
CA GLY A 440 20.07 -5.52 -63.28
C GLY A 440 19.53 -5.83 -61.88
N LEU A 441 20.14 -6.77 -61.18
CA LEU A 441 19.80 -7.07 -59.79
C LEU A 441 19.78 -5.78 -58.94
N PRO A 442 18.86 -5.65 -57.97
CA PRO A 442 18.65 -4.43 -57.19
C PRO A 442 19.94 -3.94 -56.51
N LYS A 443 20.20 -2.64 -56.57
CA LYS A 443 21.40 -2.03 -55.99
C LYS A 443 21.14 -1.68 -54.53
N THR A 444 22.21 -1.55 -53.75
CA THR A 444 22.15 -1.09 -52.35
C THR A 444 21.33 0.18 -52.23
N GLY A 445 20.20 0.09 -51.51
CA GLY A 445 19.26 1.21 -51.28
C GLY A 445 17.91 1.09 -51.99
N ASP A 446 17.68 0.08 -52.83
CA ASP A 446 16.36 -0.13 -53.45
C ASP A 446 15.32 -0.62 -52.43
N THR A 447 14.62 0.30 -51.78
CA THR A 447 13.37 0.00 -51.07
C THR A 447 12.26 -0.22 -52.09
N ALA A 448 12.15 -1.44 -52.63
CA ALA A 448 10.95 -1.87 -53.31
C ALA A 448 9.98 -2.47 -52.27
N PRO A 449 8.71 -2.03 -52.20
CA PRO A 449 7.76 -2.55 -51.23
C PRO A 449 7.46 -4.02 -51.54
N PHE A 450 7.63 -4.89 -50.55
CA PHE A 450 7.13 -6.25 -50.61
C PHE A 450 5.60 -6.21 -50.76
N VAL A 451 5.09 -6.73 -51.87
CA VAL A 451 3.67 -7.07 -52.01
C VAL A 451 3.43 -8.28 -51.12
N VAL A 452 2.85 -8.03 -49.95
CA VAL A 452 2.23 -9.07 -49.13
C VAL A 452 1.04 -9.61 -49.93
N LEU A 453 1.18 -10.82 -50.50
CA LEU A 453 0.04 -11.60 -50.97
C LEU A 453 -0.69 -12.17 -49.74
N GLY A 454 -1.40 -11.30 -49.02
CA GLY A 454 -2.38 -11.68 -48.02
C GLY A 454 -3.70 -11.95 -48.72
N ALA A 455 -4.09 -13.21 -48.84
CA ALA A 455 -5.46 -13.58 -49.17
C ALA A 455 -6.38 -13.15 -48.01
N LEU A 456 -6.94 -11.94 -48.09
CA LEU A 456 -7.98 -11.46 -47.18
C LEU A 456 -9.34 -11.72 -47.83
N ALA A 457 -10.06 -12.72 -47.32
CA ALA A 457 -11.47 -12.91 -47.60
C ALA A 457 -12.28 -11.74 -47.02
N ALA A 458 -13.14 -11.16 -47.85
CA ALA A 458 -13.97 -10.01 -47.52
C ALA A 458 -15.16 -10.37 -46.63
N LEU A 459 -15.39 -9.55 -45.59
CA LEU A 459 -16.64 -9.21 -44.90
C LEU A 459 -16.22 -8.18 -43.84
N GLY A 460 -16.73 -6.96 -43.68
CA GLY A 460 -17.84 -6.21 -44.25
C GLY A 460 -18.07 -5.04 -43.27
N ALA A 461 -18.49 -3.89 -43.81
CA ALA A 461 -19.09 -2.74 -43.11
C ALA A 461 -18.18 -1.73 -42.35
N SER A 462 -18.04 -0.58 -43.03
CA SER A 462 -18.53 0.75 -42.58
C SER A 462 -17.81 1.49 -41.44
N GLY A 463 -17.26 2.67 -41.76
CA GLY A 463 -17.11 3.76 -40.79
C GLY A 463 -15.97 4.72 -41.11
N ALA A 464 -16.31 5.89 -41.65
CA ALA A 464 -15.41 6.99 -41.99
C ALA A 464 -14.65 7.58 -40.78
N LEU A 465 -13.45 8.14 -40.96
CA LEU A 465 -13.25 9.60 -41.13
C LEU A 465 -11.76 9.97 -41.30
N VAL A 466 -11.56 11.03 -42.07
CA VAL A 466 -10.32 11.67 -42.52
C VAL A 466 -9.64 12.46 -41.40
N ALA A 467 -8.29 12.42 -41.32
CA ALA A 467 -7.45 13.61 -41.11
C ALA A 467 -5.97 13.31 -41.42
N ARG A 468 -5.48 13.87 -42.53
CA ARG A 468 -4.04 14.08 -42.77
C ARG A 468 -3.59 15.32 -42.00
N ARG A 469 -2.44 15.26 -41.33
CA ARG A 469 -1.60 16.45 -41.10
C ARG A 469 -0.14 16.10 -41.31
N LYS A 470 0.49 16.86 -42.20
CA LYS A 470 1.90 16.86 -42.61
C LYS A 470 2.68 17.85 -41.72
N LEU A 471 4.02 17.72 -41.78
CA LEU A 471 5.11 18.63 -41.36
C LEU A 471 5.74 18.23 -40.01
N ASN A 472 7.05 18.04 -39.88
CA ASN A 472 8.20 18.37 -40.73
C ASN A 472 9.15 17.17 -40.91
#